data_AF-F8H5P1-F1
#
_entry.id   AF-F8H5P1-F1
#
_cell.length_a   1.000
_cell.length_b   1.000
_cell.length_c   1.000
_cell.angle_alpha   90.00
_cell.angle_beta   90.00
_cell.angle_gamma   90.00
#
_symmetry.space_group_name_H-M   'P 1'
#
loop_
_entity.id
_entity.type
_entity.pdbx_description
1 polymer ?
#
loop_
_entity_poly.entity_id
_entity_poly.type
_entity_poly.pdbx_seq_one_letter_code
_entity_poly.pdbx_strand_id
1 'polypeptide(L)'
;MTASAGVVKWFGGYNSAKNTENKFGFVESIDGFDVFLHESGWLGQGRPTAGQLIHFHLEDHKGKWIATSANDLGELPLDELIGLITQKSGQSHVAVYIRIRDIIASSISRNLSTRTRWQTERIIDLMGLDELLSMLSDKQDWSKNIEFLATNGHISPLKDIDWLSLPAEYIARNVEEAANHLQSIDNSEAARLFNSSLGKLPPDLKLFGLLAGYLGKYARGRDKELESINEYVKDIYSGKDFPPDYIKTKIRSLAHLDGGIMMHPVIGPTFSYYQFKKYLYEKDLKFVNLYERTESLRSRADIFILKEIFSLVLAGNTLDNVYDLFMASLWEAIISEKINPEQDIGEILELFPACSTLENPYQKSQKLSCEAVYWKKQEIYLCRGKSCHYPKVIPNTGKNYTEFNIYDWFAHYDINYLHSAEPTEQDFPIKVAGYLNRLREIFKVIHCRCCSSLMIPDLRYARVEYMAVENGKLVKKDMAPAYRLTVFKCPNPNCVEFRKGHYINHCMGQGCYDIIDSRDSSLKCDAGRYICRSCASCCGDHAKSNPIGLCPDCAAPLKLYESKTYDALRNRYNRFVKCSDNNCSFTIESDDLVRRFYLPSCGPLNRQHQ
;
A
#
# COMPACT_ATOMS: atom_id res chain seq x y z
N MET A 1 3.22 -14.23 -67.41
CA MET A 1 2.11 -14.06 -66.45
C MET A 1 2.72 -13.96 -65.08
N THR A 2 2.45 -12.87 -64.38
CA THR A 2 3.00 -12.62 -63.03
C THR A 2 1.86 -12.80 -62.04
N ALA A 3 2.02 -13.67 -61.03
CA ALA A 3 1.03 -13.81 -59.98
C ALA A 3 0.98 -12.53 -59.13
N SER A 4 -0.22 -12.08 -58.77
CA SER A 4 -0.44 -10.91 -57.94
C SER A 4 -1.70 -11.09 -57.10
N ALA A 5 -1.92 -10.17 -56.16
CA ALA A 5 -3.10 -10.13 -55.33
C ALA A 5 -3.58 -8.69 -55.18
N GLY A 6 -4.83 -8.53 -54.74
CA GLY A 6 -5.44 -7.23 -54.62
C GLY A 6 -6.80 -7.27 -53.95
N VAL A 7 -7.39 -6.09 -53.78
CA VAL A 7 -8.74 -5.91 -53.24
C VAL A 7 -9.68 -5.44 -54.33
N VAL A 8 -10.85 -6.09 -54.46
CA VAL A 8 -11.89 -5.66 -55.39
C VAL A 8 -12.40 -4.28 -54.97
N LYS A 9 -12.20 -3.25 -55.80
CA LYS A 9 -12.74 -1.90 -55.55
C LYS A 9 -14.25 -1.91 -55.77
N TRP A 10 -14.68 -2.46 -56.90
CA TRP A 10 -16.07 -2.65 -57.27
C TRP A 10 -16.14 -3.66 -58.42
N PHE A 11 -17.29 -4.31 -58.57
CA PHE A 11 -17.58 -5.20 -59.69
C PHE A 11 -19.06 -5.11 -60.06
N GLY A 12 -19.36 -4.94 -61.34
CA GLY A 12 -20.73 -4.81 -61.85
C GLY A 12 -21.25 -3.37 -61.91
N GLY A 13 -22.54 -3.19 -61.60
CA GLY A 13 -23.24 -1.91 -61.76
C GLY A 13 -23.97 -1.78 -63.10
N TYR A 14 -25.03 -0.98 -63.12
CA TYR A 14 -25.90 -0.82 -64.29
C TYR A 14 -25.40 0.30 -65.20
N ASN A 15 -25.18 0.00 -66.47
CA ASN A 15 -24.79 0.98 -67.47
C ASN A 15 -26.03 1.55 -68.16
N SER A 16 -26.44 2.76 -67.77
CA SER A 16 -27.61 3.44 -68.33
C SER A 16 -27.49 3.76 -69.82
N ALA A 17 -26.27 3.98 -70.33
CA ALA A 17 -26.04 4.28 -71.74
C ALA A 17 -26.16 3.04 -72.64
N LYS A 18 -25.89 1.85 -72.10
CA LYS A 18 -25.96 0.56 -72.83
C LYS A 18 -27.12 -0.33 -72.37
N ASN A 19 -27.97 0.16 -71.46
CA ASN A 19 -29.11 -0.54 -70.88
C ASN A 19 -28.80 -1.98 -70.40
N THR A 20 -27.60 -2.20 -69.87
CA THR A 20 -27.06 -3.54 -69.52
C THR A 20 -26.23 -3.48 -68.23
N GLU A 21 -26.15 -4.60 -67.51
CA GLU A 21 -25.21 -4.72 -66.38
C GLU A 21 -23.77 -4.83 -66.89
N ASN A 22 -22.85 -4.11 -66.24
CA ASN A 22 -21.43 -4.30 -66.47
C ASN A 22 -21.03 -5.70 -66.00
N LYS A 23 -20.26 -6.40 -66.83
CA LYS A 23 -19.67 -7.71 -66.53
C LYS A 23 -18.20 -7.58 -66.12
N PHE A 24 -17.84 -6.45 -65.53
CA PHE A 24 -16.47 -6.12 -65.18
C PHE A 24 -16.41 -5.24 -63.93
N GLY A 25 -15.21 -5.10 -63.40
CA GLY A 25 -14.88 -4.27 -62.26
C GLY A 25 -13.40 -3.91 -62.25
N PHE A 26 -12.96 -3.33 -61.14
CA PHE A 26 -11.56 -3.01 -60.90
C PHE A 26 -11.10 -3.56 -59.56
N VAL A 27 -9.84 -3.98 -59.55
CA VAL A 27 -9.13 -4.51 -58.40
C VAL A 27 -7.95 -3.58 -58.15
N GLU A 28 -7.78 -3.15 -56.91
CA GLU A 28 -6.56 -2.48 -56.49
C GLU A 28 -5.51 -3.54 -56.21
N SER A 29 -4.44 -3.58 -57.02
CA SER A 29 -3.34 -4.53 -56.81
C SER A 29 -2.56 -4.21 -55.53
N ILE A 30 -1.81 -5.19 -55.04
CA ILE A 30 -0.86 -5.04 -53.94
C ILE A 30 0.22 -3.98 -54.24
N ASP A 31 0.54 -3.78 -55.51
CA ASP A 31 1.44 -2.75 -56.04
C ASP A 31 0.76 -1.37 -56.21
N GLY A 32 -0.53 -1.25 -55.85
CA GLY A 32 -1.24 0.03 -55.75
C GLY A 32 -1.86 0.58 -57.02
N PHE A 33 -1.73 -0.11 -58.14
CA PHE A 33 -2.39 0.29 -59.40
C PHE A 33 -3.68 -0.50 -59.64
N ASP A 34 -4.57 0.08 -60.44
CA ASP A 34 -5.85 -0.52 -60.82
C ASP A 34 -5.68 -1.57 -61.90
N VAL A 35 -6.26 -2.73 -61.64
CA VAL A 35 -6.27 -3.90 -62.53
C VAL A 35 -7.71 -4.16 -62.95
N PHE A 36 -7.94 -4.24 -64.25
CA PHE A 36 -9.26 -4.52 -64.80
C PHE A 36 -9.62 -5.99 -64.61
N LEU A 37 -10.80 -6.27 -64.08
CA LEU A 37 -11.32 -7.64 -63.88
C LEU A 37 -12.61 -7.82 -64.69
N HIS A 38 -12.62 -8.79 -65.62
CA HIS A 38 -13.81 -9.18 -66.36
C HIS A 38 -14.44 -10.46 -65.76
N GLU A 39 -15.74 -10.65 -65.95
CA GLU A 39 -16.49 -11.84 -65.50
C GLU A 39 -15.83 -13.15 -65.96
N SER A 40 -15.33 -13.20 -67.19
CA SER A 40 -14.61 -14.39 -67.72
C SER A 40 -13.26 -14.65 -67.07
N GLY A 41 -12.70 -13.67 -66.35
CA GLY A 41 -11.45 -13.79 -65.62
C GLY A 41 -11.64 -14.22 -64.18
N TRP A 42 -12.88 -14.26 -63.67
CA TRP A 42 -13.22 -14.66 -62.30
C TRP A 42 -13.59 -16.15 -62.23
N LEU A 43 -12.91 -16.88 -61.36
CA LEU A 43 -13.06 -18.32 -61.17
C LEU A 43 -13.77 -18.68 -59.86
N GLY A 44 -13.96 -17.71 -58.95
CA GLY A 44 -14.58 -17.94 -57.65
C GLY A 44 -16.10 -18.09 -57.72
N GLN A 45 -16.71 -18.47 -56.59
CA GLN A 45 -18.15 -18.65 -56.50
C GLN A 45 -18.89 -17.31 -56.45
N GLY A 46 -19.94 -17.17 -57.29
CA GLY A 46 -20.77 -15.96 -57.33
C GLY A 46 -20.06 -14.78 -58.00
N ARG A 47 -20.51 -13.55 -57.69
CA ARG A 47 -19.88 -12.31 -58.18
C ARG A 47 -18.89 -11.77 -57.13
N PRO A 48 -17.73 -11.23 -57.54
CA PRO A 48 -16.83 -10.53 -56.64
C PRO A 48 -17.53 -9.37 -55.92
N THR A 49 -17.22 -9.18 -54.65
CA THR A 49 -17.80 -8.13 -53.81
C THR A 49 -16.76 -7.06 -53.50
N ALA A 50 -17.20 -5.80 -53.35
CA ALA A 50 -16.29 -4.71 -52.99
C ALA A 50 -15.64 -4.98 -51.62
N GLY A 51 -14.31 -4.85 -51.54
CA GLY A 51 -13.52 -5.16 -50.36
C GLY A 51 -13.01 -6.60 -50.29
N GLN A 52 -13.45 -7.49 -51.19
CA GLN A 52 -12.97 -8.88 -51.25
C GLN A 52 -11.51 -8.94 -51.70
N LEU A 53 -10.71 -9.75 -51.02
CA LEU A 53 -9.32 -9.99 -51.39
C LEU A 53 -9.22 -11.18 -52.32
N ILE A 54 -8.51 -10.99 -53.43
CA ILE A 54 -8.40 -11.97 -54.49
C ILE A 54 -6.95 -12.12 -54.92
N HIS A 55 -6.62 -13.29 -55.48
CA HIS A 55 -5.39 -13.51 -56.23
C HIS A 55 -5.69 -13.65 -57.71
N PHE A 56 -4.73 -13.32 -58.57
CA PHE A 56 -4.89 -13.35 -60.02
C PHE A 56 -3.54 -13.36 -60.74
N HIS A 57 -3.55 -13.60 -62.05
CA HIS A 57 -2.42 -13.37 -62.93
C HIS A 57 -2.56 -12.02 -63.64
N LEU A 58 -1.46 -11.26 -63.66
CA LEU A 58 -1.34 -10.01 -64.40
C LEU A 58 -0.97 -10.28 -65.87
N GLU A 59 -1.77 -9.71 -66.76
CA GLU A 59 -1.50 -9.63 -68.20
C GLU A 59 -1.59 -8.18 -68.68
N ASP A 60 -0.62 -7.76 -69.51
CA ASP A 60 -0.70 -6.47 -70.21
C ASP A 60 -1.57 -6.65 -71.47
N HIS A 61 -2.58 -5.81 -71.58
CA HIS A 61 -3.33 -5.68 -72.82
C HIS A 61 -3.37 -4.23 -73.30
N LYS A 62 -2.47 -3.90 -74.22
CA LYS A 62 -2.36 -2.56 -74.85
C LYS A 62 -2.11 -1.46 -73.80
N GLY A 63 -1.24 -1.73 -72.83
CA GLY A 63 -0.88 -0.77 -71.78
C GLY A 63 -1.90 -0.65 -70.64
N LYS A 64 -2.81 -1.62 -70.51
CA LYS A 64 -3.71 -1.78 -69.36
C LYS A 64 -3.52 -3.14 -68.73
N TRP A 65 -3.45 -3.19 -67.41
CA TRP A 65 -3.35 -4.43 -66.65
C TRP A 65 -4.72 -5.09 -66.51
N ILE A 66 -4.79 -6.38 -66.85
CA ILE A 66 -5.97 -7.21 -66.72
C ILE A 66 -5.66 -8.36 -65.75
N ALA A 67 -6.62 -8.65 -64.87
CA ALA A 67 -6.61 -9.80 -63.98
C ALA A 67 -7.22 -11.01 -64.70
N THR A 68 -6.43 -12.06 -64.91
CA THR A 68 -6.86 -13.36 -65.42
C THR A 68 -6.75 -14.42 -64.33
N SER A 69 -7.57 -15.47 -64.42
CA SER A 69 -7.62 -16.56 -63.43
C SER A 69 -7.77 -16.06 -61.98
N ALA A 70 -8.59 -15.03 -61.79
CA ALA A 70 -8.81 -14.39 -60.50
C ALA A 70 -9.72 -15.25 -59.61
N ASN A 71 -9.34 -15.44 -58.35
CA ASN A 71 -10.13 -16.21 -57.39
C ASN A 71 -9.93 -15.70 -55.96
N ASP A 72 -10.74 -16.19 -55.01
CA ASP A 72 -10.66 -15.86 -53.60
C ASP A 72 -9.27 -16.12 -53.02
N LEU A 73 -8.68 -15.11 -52.37
CA LEU A 73 -7.33 -15.20 -51.81
C LEU A 73 -7.20 -16.35 -50.80
N GLY A 74 -8.28 -16.67 -50.08
CA GLY A 74 -8.31 -17.74 -49.07
C GLY A 74 -8.16 -19.17 -49.64
N GLU A 75 -8.32 -19.36 -50.96
CA GLU A 75 -8.20 -20.67 -51.60
C GLU A 75 -6.76 -21.02 -52.00
N LEU A 76 -5.84 -20.05 -51.97
CA LEU A 76 -4.44 -20.29 -52.31
C LEU A 76 -3.72 -21.13 -51.24
N PRO A 77 -2.84 -22.07 -51.65
CA PRO A 77 -1.89 -22.70 -50.76
C PRO A 77 -1.01 -21.65 -50.05
N LEU A 78 -0.68 -21.90 -48.78
CA LEU A 78 0.07 -20.96 -47.96
C LEU A 78 1.41 -20.54 -48.59
N ASP A 79 2.13 -21.44 -49.24
CA ASP A 79 3.42 -21.12 -49.85
C ASP A 79 3.28 -20.10 -50.99
N GLU A 80 2.18 -20.20 -51.75
CA GLU A 80 1.86 -19.23 -52.81
C GLU A 80 1.44 -17.89 -52.21
N LEU A 81 0.67 -17.91 -51.11
CA LEU A 81 0.33 -16.71 -50.36
C LEU A 81 1.57 -15.98 -49.83
N ILE A 82 2.54 -16.72 -49.29
CA ILE A 82 3.81 -16.14 -48.82
C ILE A 82 4.58 -15.56 -50.00
N GLY A 83 4.62 -16.26 -51.14
CA GLY A 83 5.24 -15.77 -52.38
C GLY A 83 4.68 -14.42 -52.84
N LEU A 84 3.39 -14.16 -52.65
CA LEU A 84 2.75 -12.89 -53.03
C LEU A 84 3.24 -11.68 -52.22
N ILE A 85 3.66 -11.87 -50.97
CA ILE A 85 4.14 -10.77 -50.11
C ILE A 85 5.66 -10.60 -50.13
N THR A 86 6.41 -11.64 -50.50
CA THR A 86 7.89 -11.60 -50.53
C THR A 86 8.45 -11.01 -51.84
N GLN A 87 7.67 -11.01 -52.93
CA GLN A 87 8.07 -10.49 -54.25
C GLN A 87 7.98 -8.95 -54.40
N LYS A 88 8.16 -8.19 -53.33
CA LYS A 88 7.96 -6.73 -53.26
C LYS A 88 8.51 -5.96 -54.48
N SER A 89 7.66 -5.17 -55.13
CA SER A 89 8.07 -3.99 -55.90
C SER A 89 8.00 -2.76 -54.99
N GLY A 90 8.92 -1.80 -55.13
CA GLY A 90 9.13 -0.69 -54.18
C GLY A 90 7.99 0.34 -54.03
N GLN A 91 6.80 0.09 -54.58
CA GLN A 91 5.64 1.00 -54.58
C GLN A 91 4.33 0.35 -54.09
N SER A 92 4.39 -0.68 -53.23
CA SER A 92 3.18 -1.32 -52.68
C SER A 92 2.25 -0.33 -51.98
N HIS A 93 0.94 -0.37 -52.28
CA HIS A 93 -0.05 0.45 -51.56
C HIS A 93 -0.27 -0.10 -50.16
N VAL A 94 0.04 0.71 -49.15
CA VAL A 94 0.18 0.30 -47.75
C VAL A 94 -1.07 -0.41 -47.21
N ALA A 95 -2.27 0.03 -47.59
CA ALA A 95 -3.51 -0.53 -47.06
C ALA A 95 -3.82 -1.95 -47.55
N VAL A 96 -3.61 -2.24 -48.85
CA VAL A 96 -3.89 -3.56 -49.44
C VAL A 96 -2.88 -4.58 -48.94
N TYR A 97 -1.60 -4.19 -48.93
CA TYR A 97 -0.51 -5.01 -48.39
C TYR A 97 -0.77 -5.40 -46.93
N ILE A 98 -1.15 -4.45 -46.06
CA ILE A 98 -1.43 -4.74 -44.65
C ILE A 98 -2.55 -5.78 -44.51
N ARG A 99 -3.62 -5.69 -45.31
CA ARG A 99 -4.73 -6.65 -45.25
C ARG A 99 -4.32 -8.06 -45.71
N ILE A 100 -3.55 -8.16 -46.78
CA ILE A 100 -3.04 -9.45 -47.27
C ILE A 100 -2.10 -10.06 -46.22
N ARG A 101 -1.18 -9.25 -45.67
CA ARG A 101 -0.27 -9.66 -44.59
C ARG A 101 -1.05 -10.18 -43.38
N ASP A 102 -2.13 -9.51 -42.98
CA ASP A 102 -2.95 -9.92 -41.83
C ASP A 102 -3.67 -11.27 -42.04
N ILE A 103 -4.18 -11.53 -43.25
CA ILE A 103 -4.77 -12.83 -43.60
C ILE A 103 -3.74 -13.95 -43.51
N ILE A 104 -2.54 -13.72 -44.07
CA ILE A 104 -1.45 -14.69 -44.05
C ILE A 104 -1.03 -14.96 -42.60
N ALA A 105 -0.79 -13.90 -41.83
CA ALA A 105 -0.43 -14.00 -40.42
C ALA A 105 -1.48 -14.78 -39.61
N SER A 106 -2.77 -14.51 -39.83
CA SER A 106 -3.87 -15.20 -39.15
C SER A 106 -3.95 -16.69 -39.54
N SER A 107 -3.73 -17.00 -40.82
CA SER A 107 -3.71 -18.37 -41.34
C SER A 107 -2.53 -19.17 -40.76
N ILE A 108 -1.35 -18.57 -40.71
CA ILE A 108 -0.17 -19.17 -40.10
C ILE A 108 -0.41 -19.35 -38.60
N SER A 109 -0.81 -18.28 -37.89
CA SER A 109 -1.00 -18.30 -36.44
C SER A 109 -1.94 -19.42 -35.98
N ARG A 110 -3.04 -19.65 -36.71
CA ARG A 110 -4.04 -20.66 -36.33
C ARG A 110 -3.54 -22.10 -36.55
N ASN A 111 -2.68 -22.31 -37.54
CA ASN A 111 -2.29 -23.63 -38.01
C ASN A 111 -0.83 -23.98 -37.73
N LEU A 112 -0.03 -23.07 -37.17
CA LEU A 112 1.41 -23.30 -36.98
C LEU A 112 1.66 -24.52 -36.09
N SER A 113 0.91 -24.64 -35.00
CA SER A 113 1.05 -25.75 -34.04
C SER A 113 0.67 -27.13 -34.59
N THR A 114 -0.04 -27.20 -35.72
CA THR A 114 -0.41 -28.48 -36.37
C THR A 114 0.51 -28.86 -37.52
N ARG A 115 1.49 -28.00 -37.85
CA ARG A 115 2.48 -28.25 -38.91
C ARG A 115 3.62 -29.13 -38.43
N THR A 116 4.23 -29.84 -39.37
CA THR A 116 5.49 -30.56 -39.10
C THR A 116 6.65 -29.57 -39.05
N ARG A 117 7.77 -29.99 -38.42
CA ARG A 117 9.01 -29.21 -38.39
C ARG A 117 9.45 -28.73 -39.79
N TRP A 118 9.46 -29.63 -40.77
CA TRP A 118 9.84 -29.30 -42.15
C TRP A 118 8.89 -28.27 -42.81
N GLN A 119 7.59 -28.39 -42.57
CA GLN A 119 6.62 -27.39 -43.09
C GLN A 119 6.86 -26.01 -42.49
N THR A 120 7.28 -25.95 -41.23
CA THR A 120 7.63 -24.71 -40.55
C THR A 120 8.95 -24.13 -41.05
N GLU A 121 9.98 -24.98 -41.25
CA GLU A 121 11.26 -24.58 -41.85
C GLU A 121 11.05 -23.95 -43.22
N ARG A 122 10.20 -24.55 -44.06
CA ARG A 122 9.85 -23.99 -45.37
C ARG A 122 9.19 -22.61 -45.29
N ILE A 123 8.32 -22.37 -44.30
CA ILE A 123 7.72 -21.04 -44.08
C ILE A 123 8.81 -20.03 -43.72
N ILE A 124 9.71 -20.40 -42.79
CA ILE A 124 10.83 -19.55 -42.35
C ILE A 124 11.77 -19.25 -43.52
N ASP A 125 12.11 -20.24 -44.34
CA ASP A 125 12.96 -20.06 -45.53
C ASP A 125 12.35 -19.10 -46.55
N LEU A 126 11.02 -19.08 -46.68
CA LEU A 126 10.32 -18.22 -47.63
C LEU A 126 10.23 -16.75 -47.18
N MET A 127 9.97 -16.48 -45.90
CA MET A 127 9.72 -15.11 -45.41
C MET A 127 10.80 -14.53 -44.50
N GLY A 128 11.66 -15.37 -43.94
CA GLY A 128 12.58 -15.01 -42.87
C GLY A 128 11.95 -15.09 -41.48
N LEU A 129 12.76 -15.49 -40.49
CA LEU A 129 12.29 -15.67 -39.11
C LEU A 129 11.78 -14.37 -38.49
N ASP A 130 12.48 -13.25 -38.68
CA ASP A 130 12.11 -11.96 -38.08
C ASP A 130 10.75 -11.46 -38.57
N GLU A 131 10.46 -11.61 -39.87
CA GLU A 131 9.17 -11.22 -40.45
C GLU A 131 8.05 -12.14 -39.94
N LEU A 132 8.31 -13.45 -39.84
CA LEU A 132 7.37 -14.41 -39.26
C LEU A 132 7.02 -14.02 -37.82
N LEU A 133 8.02 -13.77 -36.97
CA LEU A 133 7.79 -13.39 -35.57
C LEU A 133 7.05 -12.05 -35.47
N SER A 134 7.41 -11.06 -36.29
CA SER A 134 6.70 -9.78 -36.36
C SER A 134 5.21 -9.97 -36.70
N MET A 135 4.92 -10.79 -37.71
CA MET A 135 3.55 -11.07 -38.17
C MET A 135 2.71 -11.83 -37.13
N LEU A 136 3.34 -12.64 -36.29
CA LEU A 136 2.63 -13.46 -35.31
C LEU A 136 2.45 -12.78 -33.95
N SER A 137 3.26 -11.77 -33.63
CA SER A 137 3.35 -11.15 -32.29
C SER A 137 2.06 -10.51 -31.77
N ASP A 138 1.15 -10.10 -32.66
CA ASP A 138 -0.14 -9.49 -32.34
C ASP A 138 -1.32 -10.48 -32.43
N LYS A 139 -1.05 -11.75 -32.75
CA LYS A 139 -2.09 -12.75 -33.00
C LYS A 139 -2.53 -13.49 -31.75
N GLN A 140 -3.78 -13.93 -31.74
CA GLN A 140 -4.41 -14.58 -30.59
C GLN A 140 -3.67 -15.84 -30.12
N ASP A 141 -3.11 -16.63 -31.04
CA ASP A 141 -2.39 -17.87 -30.73
C ASP A 141 -0.88 -17.64 -30.49
N TRP A 142 -0.43 -16.40 -30.32
CA TRP A 142 1.00 -16.05 -30.20
C TRP A 142 1.73 -16.88 -29.13
N SER A 143 1.16 -17.03 -27.94
CA SER A 143 1.74 -17.85 -26.87
C SER A 143 1.97 -19.31 -27.29
N LYS A 144 1.01 -19.91 -28.01
CA LYS A 144 1.13 -21.29 -28.50
C LYS A 144 2.17 -21.38 -29.63
N ASN A 145 2.24 -20.36 -30.47
CA ASN A 145 3.18 -20.29 -31.58
C ASN A 145 4.62 -20.21 -31.07
N ILE A 146 4.89 -19.39 -30.04
CA ILE A 146 6.20 -19.33 -29.38
C ILE A 146 6.58 -20.70 -28.83
N GLU A 147 5.68 -21.34 -28.07
CA GLU A 147 5.95 -22.66 -27.47
C GLU A 147 6.27 -23.71 -28.53
N PHE A 148 5.50 -23.73 -29.62
CA PHE A 148 5.74 -24.65 -30.74
C PHE A 148 7.09 -24.39 -31.42
N LEU A 149 7.40 -23.14 -31.75
CA LEU A 149 8.65 -22.76 -32.42
C LEU A 149 9.87 -23.08 -31.54
N ALA A 150 9.77 -22.80 -30.23
CA ALA A 150 10.82 -23.09 -29.26
C ALA A 150 11.05 -24.61 -29.09
N THR A 151 9.97 -25.38 -28.94
CA THR A 151 10.04 -26.84 -28.74
C THR A 151 10.65 -27.55 -29.95
N ASN A 152 10.42 -27.04 -31.16
CA ASN A 152 11.01 -27.55 -32.40
C ASN A 152 12.41 -27.00 -32.70
N GLY A 153 12.97 -26.16 -31.82
CA GLY A 153 14.31 -25.60 -31.96
C GLY A 153 14.46 -24.54 -33.06
N HIS A 154 13.35 -23.92 -33.48
CA HIS A 154 13.39 -22.83 -34.47
C HIS A 154 13.79 -21.50 -33.86
N ILE A 155 13.54 -21.31 -32.56
CA ILE A 155 13.86 -20.09 -31.82
C ILE A 155 14.32 -20.41 -30.41
N SER A 156 15.11 -19.50 -29.83
CA SER A 156 15.33 -19.30 -28.41
C SER A 156 14.56 -18.04 -27.98
N PRO A 157 13.31 -18.13 -27.51
CA PRO A 157 12.41 -16.97 -27.39
C PRO A 157 12.98 -15.80 -26.59
N LEU A 158 13.69 -16.08 -25.49
CA LEU A 158 14.26 -15.03 -24.64
C LEU A 158 15.47 -14.32 -25.27
N LYS A 159 16.06 -14.88 -26.35
CA LYS A 159 17.19 -14.32 -27.10
C LYS A 159 16.76 -13.69 -28.42
N ASP A 160 15.83 -14.35 -29.10
CA ASP A 160 15.47 -14.01 -30.49
C ASP A 160 14.28 -13.04 -30.58
N ILE A 161 13.51 -12.88 -29.50
CA ILE A 161 12.31 -12.03 -29.47
C ILE A 161 12.51 -10.90 -28.45
N ASP A 162 12.13 -9.67 -28.82
CA ASP A 162 12.01 -8.56 -27.87
C ASP A 162 11.04 -8.94 -26.74
N TRP A 163 11.48 -8.83 -25.50
CA TRP A 163 10.68 -9.18 -24.34
C TRP A 163 9.39 -8.33 -24.22
N LEU A 164 9.32 -7.16 -24.85
CA LEU A 164 8.09 -6.39 -24.97
C LEU A 164 7.04 -7.10 -25.84
N SER A 165 7.45 -7.95 -26.78
CA SER A 165 6.57 -8.77 -27.62
C SER A 165 6.26 -10.14 -27.01
N LEU A 166 7.01 -10.56 -25.98
CA LEU A 166 6.73 -11.82 -25.28
C LEU A 166 5.50 -11.70 -24.35
N PRO A 167 4.69 -12.77 -24.22
CA PRO A 167 3.68 -12.88 -23.17
C PRO A 167 4.32 -12.85 -21.78
N ALA A 168 3.71 -12.14 -20.82
CA ALA A 168 4.25 -12.04 -19.46
C ALA A 168 4.33 -13.42 -18.78
N GLU A 169 3.36 -14.29 -19.05
CA GLU A 169 3.30 -15.66 -18.53
C GLU A 169 4.44 -16.53 -19.07
N TYR A 170 4.93 -16.25 -20.28
CA TYR A 170 6.07 -16.97 -20.85
C TYR A 170 7.35 -16.64 -20.08
N ILE A 171 7.60 -15.36 -19.80
CA ILE A 171 8.75 -14.93 -18.98
C ILE A 171 8.64 -15.50 -17.57
N ALA A 172 7.45 -15.46 -16.96
CA ALA A 172 7.22 -15.99 -15.62
C ALA A 172 7.46 -17.51 -15.50
N ARG A 173 7.19 -18.30 -16.55
CA ARG A 173 7.50 -19.74 -16.58
C ARG A 173 8.99 -20.03 -16.81
N ASN A 174 9.74 -19.07 -17.36
CA ASN A 174 11.13 -19.24 -17.78
C ASN A 174 12.08 -18.23 -17.09
N VAL A 175 11.80 -17.87 -15.83
CA VAL A 175 12.54 -16.82 -15.08
C VAL A 175 14.04 -17.10 -14.95
N GLU A 176 14.43 -18.36 -14.80
CA GLU A 176 15.84 -18.74 -14.68
C GLU A 176 16.59 -18.56 -16.00
N GLU A 177 15.99 -18.97 -17.12
CA GLU A 177 16.54 -18.74 -18.45
C GLU A 177 16.62 -17.23 -18.75
N ALA A 178 15.60 -16.46 -18.34
CA ALA A 178 15.57 -15.01 -18.49
C ALA A 178 16.72 -14.34 -17.70
N ALA A 179 16.93 -14.75 -16.45
CA ALA A 179 18.03 -14.26 -15.62
C ALA A 179 19.41 -14.65 -16.18
N ASN A 180 19.55 -15.87 -16.73
CA ASN A 180 20.79 -16.33 -17.36
C ASN A 180 21.08 -15.56 -18.66
N HIS A 181 20.05 -15.28 -19.47
CA HIS A 181 20.21 -14.49 -20.68
C HIS A 181 20.69 -13.07 -20.37
N LEU A 182 20.06 -12.39 -19.40
CA LEU A 182 20.47 -11.06 -18.95
C LEU A 182 21.91 -11.01 -18.40
N GLN A 183 22.45 -12.13 -17.91
CA GLN A 183 23.84 -12.23 -17.45
C GLN A 183 24.81 -12.55 -18.60
N SER A 184 24.31 -13.12 -19.70
CA SER A 184 25.13 -13.53 -20.85
C SER A 184 25.43 -12.41 -21.84
N ILE A 185 24.62 -11.34 -21.83
CA ILE A 185 24.74 -10.20 -22.73
C ILE A 185 25.43 -9.01 -22.06
N ASP A 186 25.80 -7.99 -22.84
CA ASP A 186 26.44 -6.79 -22.31
C ASP A 186 25.56 -6.10 -21.25
N ASN A 187 26.18 -5.53 -20.22
CA ASN A 187 25.45 -4.92 -19.10
C ASN A 187 24.55 -3.75 -19.53
N SER A 188 24.96 -2.97 -20.54
CA SER A 188 24.14 -1.88 -21.07
C SER A 188 22.95 -2.40 -21.88
N GLU A 189 23.15 -3.51 -22.60
CA GLU A 189 22.11 -4.19 -23.35
C GLU A 189 21.10 -4.88 -22.42
N ALA A 190 21.57 -5.60 -21.40
CA ALA A 190 20.76 -6.19 -20.35
C ALA A 190 19.92 -5.13 -19.64
N ALA A 191 20.52 -4.01 -19.28
CA ALA A 191 19.79 -2.90 -18.68
C ALA A 191 18.70 -2.37 -19.62
N ARG A 192 19.00 -2.18 -20.91
CA ARG A 192 18.01 -1.70 -21.89
C ARG A 192 16.83 -2.67 -22.02
N LEU A 193 17.11 -3.96 -22.24
CA LEU A 193 16.10 -5.03 -22.39
C LEU A 193 15.24 -5.17 -21.13
N PHE A 194 15.88 -5.18 -19.96
CA PHE A 194 15.18 -5.26 -18.68
C PHE A 194 14.25 -4.06 -18.46
N ASN A 195 14.72 -2.85 -18.77
CA ASN A 195 13.95 -1.63 -18.56
C ASN A 195 12.78 -1.49 -19.55
N SER A 196 12.94 -1.89 -20.82
CA SER A 196 11.85 -1.87 -21.80
C SER A 196 10.70 -2.81 -21.46
N SER A 197 11.00 -3.90 -20.72
CA SER A 197 10.02 -4.95 -20.44
C SER A 197 9.58 -5.01 -18.97
N LEU A 198 10.01 -4.05 -18.15
CA LEU A 198 9.83 -4.07 -16.70
C LEU A 198 8.38 -4.31 -16.24
N GLY A 199 7.41 -3.72 -16.94
CA GLY A 199 5.98 -3.86 -16.63
C GLY A 199 5.46 -5.31 -16.72
N LYS A 200 6.14 -6.18 -17.47
CA LYS A 200 5.80 -7.59 -17.66
C LYS A 200 6.57 -8.55 -16.76
N LEU A 201 7.63 -8.08 -16.09
CA LEU A 201 8.52 -8.96 -15.33
C LEU A 201 7.88 -9.37 -13.99
N PRO A 202 8.05 -10.63 -13.57
CA PRO A 202 7.63 -11.08 -12.25
C PRO A 202 8.49 -10.45 -11.13
N PRO A 203 8.01 -10.45 -9.87
CA PRO A 203 8.67 -9.76 -8.75
C PRO A 203 10.09 -10.27 -8.44
N ASP A 204 10.34 -11.56 -8.60
CA ASP A 204 11.63 -12.21 -8.39
C ASP A 204 12.68 -11.73 -9.42
N LEU A 205 12.32 -11.71 -10.70
CA LEU A 205 13.18 -11.19 -11.75
C LEU A 205 13.39 -9.67 -11.60
N LYS A 206 12.38 -8.95 -11.11
CA LYS A 206 12.49 -7.52 -10.75
C LYS A 206 13.52 -7.29 -9.65
N LEU A 207 13.48 -8.08 -8.57
CA LEU A 207 14.48 -8.06 -7.51
C LEU A 207 15.87 -8.38 -8.07
N PHE A 208 15.99 -9.40 -8.92
CA PHE A 208 17.27 -9.72 -9.57
C PHE A 208 17.84 -8.56 -10.36
N GLY A 209 17.04 -7.92 -11.22
CA GLY A 209 17.51 -6.77 -12.01
C GLY A 209 17.88 -5.56 -11.15
N LEU A 210 17.23 -5.37 -9.99
CA LEU A 210 17.64 -4.38 -9.00
C LEU A 210 19.03 -4.72 -8.41
N LEU A 211 19.23 -5.96 -7.97
CA LEU A 211 20.51 -6.42 -7.41
C LEU A 211 21.63 -6.47 -8.45
N ALA A 212 21.30 -6.65 -9.73
CA ALA A 212 22.22 -6.61 -10.85
C ALA A 212 22.54 -5.19 -11.33
N GLY A 213 21.82 -4.17 -10.86
CA GLY A 213 22.03 -2.78 -11.24
C GLY A 213 21.37 -2.37 -12.57
N TYR A 214 20.45 -3.17 -13.10
CA TYR A 214 19.71 -2.88 -14.33
C TYR A 214 18.61 -1.82 -14.10
N LEU A 215 17.98 -1.84 -12.92
CA LEU A 215 17.21 -0.72 -12.40
C LEU A 215 18.20 0.32 -11.86
N GLY A 216 18.56 1.32 -12.67
CA GLY A 216 19.61 2.30 -12.35
C GLY A 216 19.45 3.00 -10.99
N LYS A 217 20.46 3.82 -10.63
CA LYS A 217 20.65 4.42 -9.28
C LYS A 217 19.49 5.24 -8.69
N TYR A 218 18.42 5.52 -9.43
CA TYR A 218 17.26 6.24 -8.91
C TYR A 218 15.97 5.66 -9.48
N ALA A 219 15.27 4.86 -8.66
CA ALA A 219 13.91 4.39 -8.90
C ALA A 219 12.86 5.52 -8.80
N ARG A 220 13.21 6.77 -9.14
CA ARG A 220 12.26 7.88 -9.17
C ARG A 220 11.19 7.59 -10.23
N GLY A 221 9.94 7.54 -9.81
CA GLY A 221 8.79 7.25 -10.67
C GLY A 221 8.54 5.75 -10.92
N ARG A 222 9.08 4.86 -10.08
CA ARG A 222 8.89 3.39 -10.18
C ARG A 222 8.35 2.77 -8.88
N ASP A 223 7.49 3.51 -8.20
CA ASP A 223 6.97 3.15 -6.87
C ASP A 223 6.20 1.82 -6.92
N LYS A 224 5.45 1.58 -8.01
CA LYS A 224 4.70 0.34 -8.21
C LYS A 224 5.61 -0.89 -8.31
N GLU A 225 6.73 -0.77 -9.02
CA GLU A 225 7.67 -1.88 -9.14
C GLU A 225 8.42 -2.14 -7.84
N LEU A 226 8.78 -1.07 -7.11
CA LEU A 226 9.38 -1.21 -5.78
C LEU A 226 8.40 -1.84 -4.78
N GLU A 227 7.13 -1.48 -4.80
CA GLU A 227 6.09 -2.08 -3.97
C GLU A 227 5.96 -3.59 -4.25
N SER A 228 5.95 -3.97 -5.53
CA SER A 228 5.94 -5.38 -5.94
C SER A 228 7.18 -6.15 -5.46
N ILE A 229 8.37 -5.53 -5.48
CA ILE A 229 9.59 -6.14 -4.93
C ILE A 229 9.50 -6.25 -3.40
N ASN A 230 8.98 -5.23 -2.72
CA ASN A 230 8.85 -5.22 -1.26
C ASN A 230 7.90 -6.31 -0.76
N GLU A 231 6.76 -6.51 -1.42
CA GLU A 231 5.85 -7.62 -1.12
C GLU A 231 6.51 -8.98 -1.39
N TYR A 232 7.30 -9.13 -2.45
CA TYR A 232 8.06 -10.37 -2.68
C TYR A 232 9.07 -10.65 -1.55
N VAL A 233 9.79 -9.61 -1.09
CA VAL A 233 10.69 -9.75 0.08
C VAL A 233 9.92 -10.15 1.32
N LYS A 234 8.75 -9.54 1.58
CA LYS A 234 7.86 -9.94 2.69
C LYS A 234 7.46 -11.41 2.57
N ASP A 235 7.09 -11.87 1.38
CA ASP A 235 6.66 -13.24 1.12
C ASP A 235 7.79 -14.25 1.39
N ILE A 236 9.05 -13.91 1.04
CA ILE A 236 10.24 -14.69 1.41
C ILE A 236 10.35 -14.83 2.94
N TYR A 237 10.23 -13.73 3.69
CA TYR A 237 10.33 -13.78 5.16
C TYR A 237 9.14 -14.49 5.82
N SER A 238 7.96 -14.41 5.20
CA SER A 238 6.76 -15.11 5.67
C SER A 238 6.77 -16.61 5.34
N GLY A 239 7.69 -17.07 4.49
CA GLY A 239 7.77 -18.46 4.03
C GLY A 239 6.72 -18.83 2.98
N LYS A 240 6.03 -17.83 2.39
CA LYS A 240 5.12 -18.00 1.25
C LYS A 240 5.88 -18.21 -0.06
N ASP A 241 7.08 -17.66 -0.14
CA ASP A 241 7.95 -17.75 -1.31
C ASP A 241 9.39 -18.08 -0.90
N PHE A 242 10.20 -18.54 -1.85
CA PHE A 242 11.59 -18.88 -1.65
C PHE A 242 12.44 -18.28 -2.76
N PRO A 243 13.52 -17.55 -2.43
CA PRO A 243 14.35 -16.93 -3.45
C PRO A 243 14.97 -18.01 -4.35
N PRO A 244 14.83 -17.92 -5.67
CA PRO A 244 15.48 -18.84 -6.60
C PRO A 244 17.00 -18.68 -6.57
N ASP A 245 17.73 -19.68 -7.08
CA ASP A 245 19.18 -19.76 -6.93
C ASP A 245 19.95 -18.63 -7.62
N TYR A 246 19.42 -18.09 -8.72
CA TYR A 246 19.98 -16.92 -9.39
C TYR A 246 19.92 -15.66 -8.51
N ILE A 247 18.85 -15.49 -7.71
CA ILE A 247 18.77 -14.42 -6.69
C ILE A 247 19.72 -14.72 -5.53
N LYS A 248 19.69 -15.94 -4.97
CA LYS A 248 20.57 -16.32 -3.84
C LYS A 248 22.04 -16.06 -4.17
N THR A 249 22.46 -16.38 -5.39
CA THR A 249 23.84 -16.15 -5.88
C THR A 249 24.16 -14.65 -5.87
N LYS A 250 23.23 -13.81 -6.35
CA LYS A 250 23.42 -12.36 -6.35
C LYS A 250 23.46 -11.78 -4.93
N ILE A 251 22.57 -12.23 -4.05
CA ILE A 251 22.58 -11.83 -2.62
C ILE A 251 23.91 -12.20 -1.96
N ARG A 252 24.42 -13.41 -2.18
CA ARG A 252 25.73 -13.84 -1.65
C ARG A 252 26.87 -12.96 -2.18
N SER A 253 26.85 -12.59 -3.46
CA SER A 253 27.86 -11.70 -4.02
C SER A 253 27.88 -10.33 -3.34
N LEU A 254 26.72 -9.82 -2.92
CA LEU A 254 26.61 -8.57 -2.18
C LEU A 254 27.06 -8.70 -0.72
N ALA A 255 26.90 -9.86 -0.09
CA ALA A 255 27.33 -10.10 1.29
C ALA A 255 28.84 -9.89 1.52
N HIS A 256 29.64 -9.94 0.46
CA HIS A 256 31.08 -9.69 0.49
C HIS A 256 31.47 -8.19 0.35
N LEU A 257 30.50 -7.31 0.10
CA LEU A 257 30.69 -5.86 -0.03
C LEU A 257 30.05 -5.15 1.17
N ASP A 258 30.75 -4.16 1.75
CA ASP A 258 30.36 -3.26 2.85
C ASP A 258 28.93 -3.40 3.42
N GLY A 259 28.70 -4.47 4.19
CA GLY A 259 27.48 -4.70 4.99
C GLY A 259 26.33 -5.46 4.30
N GLY A 260 26.53 -5.99 3.10
CA GLY A 260 25.61 -6.95 2.47
C GLY A 260 24.28 -6.36 1.99
N ILE A 261 23.29 -7.24 1.74
CA ILE A 261 21.98 -6.84 1.19
C ILE A 261 21.24 -5.82 2.07
N MET A 262 21.49 -5.83 3.37
CA MET A 262 20.89 -4.90 4.34
C MET A 262 21.35 -3.45 4.13
N MET A 263 22.54 -3.25 3.56
CA MET A 263 23.09 -1.93 3.24
C MET A 263 22.77 -1.48 1.80
N HIS A 264 22.02 -2.28 1.02
CA HIS A 264 21.64 -1.89 -0.32
C HIS A 264 20.75 -0.63 -0.27
N PRO A 265 21.07 0.46 -1.00
CA PRO A 265 20.43 1.77 -0.82
C PRO A 265 18.93 1.79 -1.11
N VAL A 266 18.44 0.86 -1.94
CA VAL A 266 17.03 0.81 -2.35
C VAL A 266 16.22 -0.24 -1.60
N ILE A 267 16.79 -1.43 -1.36
CA ILE A 267 16.06 -2.60 -0.83
C ILE A 267 16.54 -3.03 0.56
N GLY A 268 17.69 -2.51 0.98
CA GLY A 268 18.24 -2.72 2.31
C GLY A 268 17.29 -2.33 3.44
N PRO A 269 16.52 -1.22 3.34
CA PRO A 269 15.49 -0.90 4.32
C PRO A 269 14.44 -2.01 4.49
N THR A 270 13.93 -2.56 3.39
CA THR A 270 12.92 -3.63 3.40
C THR A 270 13.48 -4.93 3.98
N PHE A 271 14.68 -5.34 3.54
CA PHE A 271 15.34 -6.53 4.10
C PHE A 271 15.63 -6.34 5.59
N SER A 272 16.10 -5.17 6.00
CA SER A 272 16.39 -4.85 7.41
C SER A 272 15.13 -4.90 8.27
N TYR A 273 14.02 -4.38 7.76
CA TYR A 273 12.73 -4.37 8.44
C TYR A 273 12.24 -5.79 8.74
N TYR A 274 12.20 -6.67 7.74
CA TYR A 274 11.74 -8.04 7.96
C TYR A 274 12.76 -8.91 8.71
N GLN A 275 14.06 -8.65 8.55
CA GLN A 275 15.09 -9.32 9.34
C GLN A 275 15.01 -8.94 10.83
N PHE A 276 14.72 -7.67 11.14
CA PHE A 276 14.44 -7.23 12.49
C PHE A 276 13.25 -7.98 13.09
N LYS A 277 12.12 -8.01 12.36
CA LYS A 277 10.92 -8.75 12.78
C LYS A 277 11.19 -10.24 12.97
N LYS A 278 12.00 -10.86 12.10
CA LYS A 278 12.40 -12.26 12.23
C LYS A 278 13.21 -12.50 13.50
N TYR A 279 14.25 -11.71 13.76
CA TYR A 279 15.03 -11.83 14.99
C TYR A 279 14.18 -11.58 16.24
N LEU A 280 13.26 -10.61 16.18
CA LEU A 280 12.31 -10.36 17.26
C LEU A 280 11.37 -11.56 17.50
N TYR A 281 10.88 -12.20 16.43
CA TYR A 281 10.07 -13.41 16.52
C TYR A 281 10.86 -14.60 17.08
N GLU A 282 12.11 -14.77 16.67
CA GLU A 282 13.02 -15.80 17.17
C GLU A 282 13.53 -15.50 18.60
N LYS A 283 13.14 -14.37 19.19
CA LYS A 283 13.63 -13.89 20.50
C LYS A 283 15.17 -13.74 20.54
N ASP A 284 15.79 -13.48 19.38
CA ASP A 284 17.24 -13.32 19.21
C ASP A 284 17.65 -11.84 19.39
N LEU A 285 18.50 -11.56 20.37
CA LEU A 285 19.02 -10.20 20.67
C LEU A 285 19.75 -9.52 19.50
N LYS A 286 20.04 -10.23 18.40
CA LYS A 286 20.52 -9.61 17.14
C LYS A 286 19.61 -8.49 16.63
N PHE A 287 18.31 -8.48 16.92
CA PHE A 287 17.45 -7.35 16.52
C PHE A 287 17.91 -6.02 17.13
N VAL A 288 18.50 -6.03 18.34
CA VAL A 288 19.04 -4.83 18.99
C VAL A 288 20.24 -4.32 18.20
N ASN A 289 21.20 -5.20 17.89
CA ASN A 289 22.39 -4.81 17.13
C ASN A 289 22.05 -4.36 15.70
N LEU A 290 21.05 -4.98 15.07
CA LEU A 290 20.56 -4.58 13.75
C LEU A 290 19.93 -3.18 13.80
N TYR A 291 19.08 -2.92 14.79
CA TYR A 291 18.51 -1.60 15.03
C TYR A 291 19.59 -0.53 15.24
N GLU A 292 20.57 -0.77 16.11
CA GLU A 292 21.61 0.21 16.43
C GLU A 292 22.56 0.50 15.26
N ARG A 293 22.60 -0.33 14.22
CA ARG A 293 23.46 -0.13 13.04
C ARG A 293 22.71 0.39 11.81
N THR A 294 21.40 0.20 11.72
CA THR A 294 20.62 0.54 10.53
C THR A 294 19.82 1.82 10.73
N GLU A 295 20.19 2.89 10.01
CA GLU A 295 19.53 4.20 10.09
C GLU A 295 18.03 4.14 9.75
N SER A 296 17.66 3.42 8.68
CA SER A 296 16.25 3.27 8.26
C SER A 296 15.37 2.54 9.27
N LEU A 297 15.95 1.77 10.20
CA LEU A 297 15.21 1.17 11.31
C LEU A 297 15.08 2.16 12.47
N ARG A 298 16.13 2.94 12.76
CA ARG A 298 16.11 3.94 13.85
C ARG A 298 15.15 5.09 13.60
N SER A 299 14.87 5.39 12.34
CA SER A 299 13.91 6.41 11.93
C SER A 299 12.44 5.97 12.04
N ARG A 300 12.17 4.70 12.36
CA ARG A 300 10.81 4.15 12.44
C ARG A 300 10.32 4.06 13.89
N ALA A 301 9.16 4.63 14.19
CA ALA A 301 8.56 4.63 15.51
C ALA A 301 8.06 3.23 15.93
N ASP A 302 7.49 2.45 15.02
CA ASP A 302 7.05 1.07 15.32
C ASP A 302 8.24 0.18 15.73
N ILE A 303 9.35 0.26 14.99
CA ILE A 303 10.56 -0.49 15.27
C ILE A 303 11.22 -0.02 16.58
N PHE A 304 11.26 1.29 16.85
CA PHE A 304 11.72 1.80 18.14
C PHE A 304 10.91 1.19 19.30
N ILE A 305 9.57 1.23 19.22
CA ILE A 305 8.71 0.72 20.30
C ILE A 305 8.96 -0.77 20.53
N LEU A 306 9.00 -1.56 19.46
CA LEU A 306 9.31 -3.00 19.55
C LEU A 306 10.70 -3.22 20.18
N LYS A 307 11.72 -2.48 19.73
CA LYS A 307 13.08 -2.62 20.25
C LYS A 307 13.16 -2.30 21.73
N GLU A 308 12.63 -1.15 22.15
CA GLU A 308 12.73 -0.69 23.54
C GLU A 308 11.98 -1.62 24.49
N ILE A 309 10.75 -2.02 24.16
CA ILE A 309 9.96 -2.91 25.01
C ILE A 309 10.60 -4.30 25.09
N PHE A 310 10.84 -4.97 23.95
CA PHE A 310 11.20 -6.38 23.96
C PHE A 310 12.67 -6.63 24.34
N SER A 311 13.56 -5.65 24.17
CA SER A 311 14.91 -5.75 24.74
C SER A 311 14.89 -5.78 26.27
N LEU A 312 14.01 -4.98 26.90
CA LEU A 312 13.82 -4.98 28.36
C LEU A 312 13.15 -6.27 28.85
N VAL A 313 12.17 -6.79 28.09
CA VAL A 313 11.52 -8.08 28.40
C VAL A 313 12.52 -9.23 28.36
N LEU A 314 13.33 -9.33 27.29
CA LEU A 314 14.35 -10.38 27.16
C LEU A 314 15.48 -10.26 28.19
N ALA A 315 15.71 -9.05 28.71
CA ALA A 315 16.65 -8.82 29.79
C ALA A 315 16.13 -9.28 31.17
N GLY A 316 14.90 -9.80 31.26
CA GLY A 316 14.33 -10.39 32.47
C GLY A 316 13.75 -9.37 33.46
N ASN A 317 13.46 -8.15 33.01
CA ASN A 317 12.83 -7.13 33.85
C ASN A 317 11.34 -7.45 34.09
N THR A 318 10.81 -7.02 35.24
CA THR A 318 9.36 -7.11 35.50
C THR A 318 8.59 -6.20 34.53
N LEU A 319 7.32 -6.54 34.25
CA LEU A 319 6.50 -5.73 33.34
C LEU A 319 6.27 -4.30 33.84
N ASP A 320 6.21 -4.08 35.16
CA ASP A 320 6.14 -2.72 35.71
C ASP A 320 7.43 -1.94 35.44
N ASN A 321 8.61 -2.56 35.61
CA ASN A 321 9.88 -1.93 35.25
C ASN A 321 9.96 -1.67 33.74
N VAL A 322 9.54 -2.62 32.90
CA VAL A 322 9.51 -2.47 31.44
C VAL A 322 8.63 -1.29 31.05
N TYR A 323 7.44 -1.17 31.63
CA TYR A 323 6.53 -0.05 31.37
C TYR A 323 7.22 1.29 31.68
N ASP A 324 7.80 1.40 32.86
CA ASP A 324 8.42 2.62 33.37
C ASP A 324 9.63 3.09 32.57
N LEU A 325 10.51 2.15 32.24
CA LEU A 325 11.71 2.38 31.43
C LEU A 325 11.34 2.73 29.99
N PHE A 326 10.37 2.02 29.41
CA PHE A 326 9.87 2.33 28.07
C PHE A 326 9.30 3.75 28.01
N MET A 327 8.52 4.19 29.01
CA MET A 327 7.99 5.55 29.03
C MET A 327 9.10 6.60 29.12
N ALA A 328 10.14 6.34 29.90
CA ALA A 328 11.29 7.23 29.96
C ALA A 328 12.03 7.31 28.61
N SER A 329 12.37 6.17 28.00
CA SER A 329 12.98 6.08 26.66
C SER A 329 12.14 6.80 25.60
N LEU A 330 10.81 6.64 25.64
CA LEU A 330 9.89 7.27 24.70
C LEU A 330 9.92 8.80 24.83
N TRP A 331 9.93 9.35 26.04
CA TRP A 331 10.07 10.80 26.22
C TRP A 331 11.43 11.33 25.78
N GLU A 332 12.52 10.60 26.05
CA GLU A 332 13.84 10.96 25.55
C GLU A 332 13.86 10.99 24.01
N ALA A 333 13.25 10.00 23.36
CA ALA A 333 13.12 9.96 21.91
C ALA A 333 12.28 11.12 21.36
N ILE A 334 11.23 11.54 22.06
CA ILE A 334 10.39 12.67 21.65
C ILE A 334 11.12 14.01 21.84
N ILE A 335 11.79 14.19 22.98
CA ILE A 335 12.55 15.41 23.28
C ILE A 335 13.73 15.59 22.32
N SER A 336 14.34 14.48 21.89
CA SER A 336 15.42 14.48 20.90
C SER A 336 14.93 14.50 19.44
N GLU A 337 13.62 14.65 19.21
CA GLU A 337 12.98 14.65 17.88
C GLU A 337 13.19 13.35 17.08
N LYS A 338 13.64 12.27 17.73
CA LYS A 338 13.74 10.94 17.12
C LYS A 338 12.37 10.32 16.85
N ILE A 339 11.37 10.68 17.66
CA ILE A 339 9.97 10.29 17.48
C ILE A 339 9.10 11.52 17.54
N ASN A 340 8.21 11.66 16.57
CA ASN A 340 7.17 12.66 16.55
C ASN A 340 5.80 11.97 16.53
N PRO A 341 5.06 11.93 17.66
CA PRO A 341 3.77 11.26 17.77
C PRO A 341 2.68 11.76 16.81
N GLU A 342 2.85 12.94 16.20
CA GLU A 342 1.95 13.45 15.16
C GLU A 342 2.36 13.03 13.75
N GLN A 343 3.67 13.07 13.44
CA GLN A 343 4.17 12.69 12.11
C GLN A 343 4.23 11.17 11.92
N ASP A 344 4.52 10.43 12.99
CA ASP A 344 4.75 8.97 12.95
C ASP A 344 3.45 8.16 13.15
N ILE A 345 2.29 8.80 13.01
CA ILE A 345 0.97 8.19 13.26
C ILE A 345 0.74 6.92 12.43
N GLY A 346 1.23 6.87 11.19
CA GLY A 346 1.07 5.71 10.32
C GLY A 346 1.73 4.46 10.90
N GLU A 347 3.00 4.58 11.30
CA GLU A 347 3.80 3.49 11.88
C GLU A 347 3.25 3.09 13.25
N ILE A 348 2.90 4.07 14.09
CA ILE A 348 2.28 3.80 15.39
C ILE A 348 0.97 3.01 15.22
N LEU A 349 0.12 3.36 14.26
CA LEU A 349 -1.16 2.67 14.03
C LEU A 349 -1.00 1.34 13.27
N GLU A 350 0.08 1.14 12.53
CA GLU A 350 0.46 -0.16 11.96
C GLU A 350 0.75 -1.16 13.09
N LEU A 351 1.48 -0.72 14.13
CA LEU A 351 1.80 -1.54 15.29
C LEU A 351 0.65 -1.61 16.32
N PHE A 352 -0.01 -0.49 16.61
CA PHE A 352 -1.12 -0.37 17.56
C PHE A 352 -2.42 -0.08 16.79
N PRO A 353 -3.14 -1.12 16.34
CA PRO A 353 -4.22 -1.00 15.37
C PRO A 353 -5.32 -0.06 15.83
N ALA A 354 -5.78 0.82 14.93
CA ALA A 354 -6.82 1.79 15.21
C ALA A 354 -8.17 1.14 15.56
N CYS A 355 -8.96 1.83 16.37
CA CYS A 355 -10.32 1.43 16.70
C CYS A 355 -11.36 2.38 16.08
N SER A 356 -12.26 1.84 15.27
CA SER A 356 -13.35 2.61 14.66
C SER A 356 -14.28 3.25 15.69
N THR A 357 -14.45 2.63 16.87
CA THR A 357 -15.24 3.19 17.99
C THR A 357 -14.67 4.52 18.53
N LEU A 358 -13.36 4.72 18.42
CA LEU A 358 -12.65 5.90 18.92
C LEU A 358 -12.56 7.03 17.88
N GLU A 359 -13.06 6.81 16.66
CA GLU A 359 -13.22 7.90 15.70
C GLU A 359 -14.32 8.85 16.20
N ASN A 360 -13.95 10.08 16.57
CA ASN A 360 -14.91 11.09 17.03
C ASN A 360 -15.53 11.81 15.82
N PRO A 361 -16.86 11.76 15.61
CA PRO A 361 -17.51 12.48 14.53
C PRO A 361 -17.53 14.01 14.72
N TYR A 362 -17.31 14.52 15.94
CA TYR A 362 -17.37 15.96 16.26
C TYR A 362 -15.99 16.62 16.44
N GLN A 363 -14.94 15.82 16.64
CA GLN A 363 -13.55 16.28 16.60
C GLN A 363 -12.90 15.62 15.38
N LYS A 364 -12.76 16.37 14.29
CA LYS A 364 -12.08 15.91 13.08
C LYS A 364 -10.75 15.19 13.45
N SER A 365 -10.70 13.91 13.07
CA SER A 365 -9.49 13.14 12.72
C SER A 365 -8.42 12.92 13.79
N GLN A 366 -8.71 12.23 14.89
CA GLN A 366 -7.66 11.51 15.62
C GLN A 366 -7.99 10.02 15.70
N LYS A 367 -7.40 9.24 14.77
CA LYS A 367 -7.44 7.77 14.83
C LYS A 367 -6.61 7.32 16.03
N LEU A 368 -7.27 6.79 17.05
CA LEU A 368 -6.63 6.25 18.25
C LEU A 368 -6.52 4.73 18.15
N SER A 369 -5.46 4.20 18.76
CA SER A 369 -5.23 2.77 18.90
C SER A 369 -6.33 2.13 19.75
N CYS A 370 -6.68 0.87 19.47
CA CYS A 370 -7.67 0.14 20.23
C CYS A 370 -7.19 -0.07 21.68
N GLU A 371 -8.04 0.24 22.65
CA GLU A 371 -7.78 0.01 24.07
C GLU A 371 -9.00 -0.67 24.71
N ALA A 372 -9.58 -1.63 23.97
CA ALA A 372 -10.82 -2.27 24.35
C ALA A 372 -10.64 -3.08 25.64
N VAL A 373 -11.55 -2.88 26.59
CA VAL A 373 -11.66 -3.67 27.81
C VAL A 373 -12.96 -4.47 27.80
N TYR A 374 -12.93 -5.66 28.38
CA TYR A 374 -14.09 -6.54 28.46
C TYR A 374 -14.98 -6.17 29.65
N TRP A 375 -16.25 -5.94 29.39
CA TRP A 375 -17.25 -5.65 30.42
C TRP A 375 -18.13 -6.86 30.68
N LYS A 376 -17.71 -7.66 31.66
CA LYS A 376 -18.36 -8.93 32.05
C LYS A 376 -19.87 -8.83 32.30
N LYS A 377 -20.38 -7.72 32.84
CA LYS A 377 -21.81 -7.55 33.15
C LYS A 377 -22.70 -7.60 31.91
N GLN A 378 -22.18 -7.13 30.76
CA GLN A 378 -22.94 -7.08 29.50
C GLN A 378 -22.29 -7.94 28.42
N GLU A 379 -21.20 -8.63 28.73
CA GLU A 379 -20.43 -9.47 27.79
C GLU A 379 -20.01 -8.72 26.51
N ILE A 380 -19.70 -7.42 26.64
CA ILE A 380 -19.28 -6.56 25.53
C ILE A 380 -17.88 -6.00 25.75
N TYR A 381 -17.23 -5.61 24.65
CA TYR A 381 -15.99 -4.85 24.71
C TYR A 381 -16.29 -3.35 24.67
N LEU A 382 -15.52 -2.59 25.44
CA LEU A 382 -15.64 -1.14 25.53
C LEU A 382 -14.31 -0.47 25.25
N CYS A 383 -14.28 0.47 24.31
CA CYS A 383 -13.20 1.45 24.21
C CYS A 383 -13.72 2.76 24.80
N ARG A 384 -13.16 3.22 25.91
CA ARG A 384 -13.58 4.48 26.57
C ARG A 384 -15.10 4.56 26.78
N GLY A 385 -15.68 3.50 27.36
CA GLY A 385 -17.11 3.41 27.65
C GLY A 385 -18.04 3.37 26.43
N LYS A 386 -17.52 3.26 25.20
CA LYS A 386 -18.28 3.04 23.97
C LYS A 386 -18.12 1.59 23.50
N SER A 387 -19.19 0.99 23.00
CA SER A 387 -19.19 -0.37 22.45
C SER A 387 -18.15 -0.53 21.34
N CYS A 388 -17.27 -1.52 21.49
CA CYS A 388 -16.28 -1.93 20.50
C CYS A 388 -16.70 -3.25 19.86
N HIS A 389 -17.24 -3.19 18.65
CA HIS A 389 -17.74 -4.38 17.96
C HIS A 389 -16.62 -5.22 17.29
N TYR A 390 -15.46 -4.62 17.08
CA TYR A 390 -14.30 -5.26 16.45
C TYR A 390 -13.05 -5.02 17.28
N PRO A 391 -12.94 -5.63 18.47
CA PRO A 391 -11.80 -5.43 19.36
C PRO A 391 -10.51 -5.91 18.67
N LYS A 392 -9.56 -4.98 18.48
CA LYS A 392 -8.24 -5.30 17.90
C LYS A 392 -7.22 -5.79 18.92
N VAL A 393 -7.62 -5.80 20.20
CA VAL A 393 -6.81 -6.19 21.35
C VAL A 393 -6.74 -7.71 21.53
N ILE A 394 -7.53 -8.50 20.81
CA ILE A 394 -7.46 -9.96 20.91
C ILE A 394 -6.28 -10.45 20.06
N PRO A 395 -5.24 -11.05 20.67
CA PRO A 395 -4.07 -11.49 19.93
C PRO A 395 -4.38 -12.70 19.05
N ASN A 396 -3.68 -12.79 17.92
CA ASN A 396 -3.66 -13.93 17.03
C ASN A 396 -2.22 -14.27 16.67
N THR A 397 -1.62 -15.21 17.41
CA THR A 397 -0.26 -15.71 17.15
C THR A 397 -0.21 -16.76 16.03
N GLY A 398 -1.36 -17.16 15.47
CA GLY A 398 -1.44 -18.11 14.36
C GLY A 398 -1.19 -17.48 12.98
N LYS A 399 -1.20 -16.15 12.86
CA LYS A 399 -0.82 -15.46 11.61
C LYS A 399 0.71 -15.35 11.49
N ASN A 400 1.20 -14.90 10.34
CA ASN A 400 2.63 -14.72 10.15
C ASN A 400 3.18 -13.54 10.96
N TYR A 401 4.38 -13.68 11.53
CA TYR A 401 5.04 -12.65 12.34
C TYR A 401 5.31 -11.35 11.57
N THR A 402 5.40 -11.41 10.23
CA THR A 402 5.50 -10.20 9.40
C THR A 402 4.30 -9.27 9.57
N GLU A 403 3.16 -9.80 10.00
CA GLU A 403 1.87 -9.09 10.18
C GLU A 403 1.46 -8.94 11.65
N PHE A 404 2.33 -9.27 12.60
CA PHE A 404 2.06 -9.08 14.03
C PHE A 404 1.89 -7.60 14.37
N ASN A 405 0.77 -7.30 15.03
CA ASN A 405 0.57 -6.07 15.77
C ASN A 405 1.11 -6.24 17.21
N ILE A 406 1.06 -5.18 18.00
CA ILE A 406 1.63 -5.21 19.36
C ILE A 406 1.01 -6.27 20.28
N TYR A 407 -0.29 -6.55 20.16
CA TYR A 407 -0.97 -7.54 20.99
C TYR A 407 -0.51 -8.95 20.65
N ASP A 408 -0.29 -9.22 19.36
CA ASP A 408 0.29 -10.49 18.90
C ASP A 408 1.72 -10.65 19.42
N TRP A 409 2.52 -9.58 19.36
CA TRP A 409 3.87 -9.57 19.92
C TRP A 409 3.88 -9.83 21.43
N PHE A 410 2.98 -9.20 22.20
CA PHE A 410 2.87 -9.47 23.63
C PHE A 410 2.52 -10.93 23.92
N ALA A 411 1.51 -11.47 23.23
CA ALA A 411 1.14 -12.88 23.38
C ALA A 411 2.27 -13.83 23.00
N HIS A 412 3.03 -13.54 21.93
CA HIS A 412 4.22 -14.31 21.51
C HIS A 412 5.35 -14.32 22.55
N TYR A 413 5.43 -13.27 23.37
CA TYR A 413 6.36 -13.14 24.49
C TYR A 413 5.77 -13.59 25.84
N ASP A 414 4.65 -14.31 25.81
CA ASP A 414 3.97 -14.83 27.01
C ASP A 414 3.43 -13.73 27.93
N ILE A 415 3.25 -12.51 27.42
CA ILE A 415 2.64 -11.37 28.10
C ILE A 415 1.13 -11.42 27.85
N ASN A 416 0.45 -12.20 28.68
CA ASN A 416 -0.98 -12.48 28.56
C ASN A 416 -1.84 -11.53 29.41
N TYR A 417 -3.13 -11.49 29.09
CA TYR A 417 -4.13 -10.85 29.95
C TYR A 417 -4.29 -11.60 31.27
N LEU A 418 -4.58 -10.86 32.35
CA LEU A 418 -4.88 -11.39 33.68
C LEU A 418 -6.01 -12.43 33.63
N HIS A 419 -6.99 -12.19 32.76
CA HIS A 419 -8.08 -13.11 32.46
C HIS A 419 -8.13 -13.36 30.95
N SER A 420 -8.08 -14.64 30.57
CA SER A 420 -8.04 -15.05 29.17
C SER A 420 -9.24 -14.51 28.40
N ALA A 421 -8.97 -13.80 27.29
CA ALA A 421 -9.96 -13.13 26.45
C ALA A 421 -10.82 -12.05 27.15
N GLU A 422 -10.47 -11.64 28.38
CA GLU A 422 -11.16 -10.60 29.13
C GLU A 422 -10.18 -9.45 29.48
N PRO A 423 -9.72 -8.66 28.49
CA PRO A 423 -8.76 -7.57 28.73
C PRO A 423 -9.34 -6.50 29.67
N THR A 424 -8.48 -5.90 30.49
CA THR A 424 -8.80 -4.90 31.50
C THR A 424 -7.81 -3.73 31.44
N GLU A 425 -8.15 -2.61 32.09
CA GLU A 425 -7.26 -1.44 32.15
C GLU A 425 -5.95 -1.72 32.92
N GLN A 426 -5.89 -2.81 33.71
CA GLN A 426 -4.70 -3.20 34.47
C GLN A 426 -3.70 -4.00 33.63
N ASP A 427 -4.15 -4.56 32.51
CA ASP A 427 -3.32 -5.39 31.65
C ASP A 427 -2.23 -4.58 30.96
N PHE A 428 -1.00 -5.09 31.01
CA PHE A 428 0.17 -4.43 30.43
C PHE A 428 -0.04 -4.00 28.96
N PRO A 429 -0.58 -4.86 28.06
CA PRO A 429 -0.87 -4.44 26.68
C PRO A 429 -1.82 -3.23 26.57
N ILE A 430 -2.86 -3.18 27.41
CA ILE A 430 -3.85 -2.10 27.40
C ILE A 430 -3.25 -0.82 27.98
N LYS A 431 -2.46 -0.93 29.05
CA LYS A 431 -1.74 0.22 29.65
C LYS A 431 -0.81 0.91 28.64
N VAL A 432 -0.07 0.16 27.83
CA VAL A 432 0.85 0.72 26.82
C VAL A 432 0.07 1.45 25.73
N ALA A 433 -0.97 0.81 25.17
CA ALA A 433 -1.82 1.43 24.15
C ALA A 433 -2.53 2.70 24.65
N GLY A 434 -3.09 2.65 25.86
CA GLY A 434 -3.76 3.79 26.47
C GLY A 434 -2.81 4.95 26.76
N TYR A 435 -1.56 4.67 27.12
CA TYR A 435 -0.54 5.69 27.28
C TYR A 435 -0.20 6.37 25.95
N LEU A 436 0.05 5.60 24.89
CA LEU A 436 0.36 6.15 23.56
C LEU A 436 -0.80 7.00 23.02
N ASN A 437 -2.04 6.55 23.21
CA ASN A 437 -3.22 7.35 22.90
C ASN A 437 -3.21 8.68 23.66
N ARG A 438 -3.03 8.65 24.99
CA ARG A 438 -2.96 9.86 25.81
C ARG A 438 -1.85 10.80 25.33
N LEU A 439 -0.66 10.27 25.08
CA LEU A 439 0.48 11.05 24.63
C LEU A 439 0.16 11.81 23.35
N ARG A 440 -0.42 11.12 22.37
CA ARG A 440 -0.83 11.72 21.08
C ARG A 440 -1.93 12.77 21.25
N GLU A 441 -2.83 12.60 22.20
CA GLU A 441 -3.88 13.58 22.49
C GLU A 441 -3.30 14.86 23.10
N ILE A 442 -2.35 14.73 24.04
CA ILE A 442 -1.72 15.89 24.65
C ILE A 442 -0.63 16.53 23.80
N PHE A 443 -0.03 15.80 22.86
CA PHE A 443 1.10 16.30 22.06
C PHE A 443 0.80 17.66 21.40
N LYS A 444 -0.43 17.83 20.92
CA LYS A 444 -0.96 19.08 20.34
C LYS A 444 -0.90 20.28 21.28
N VAL A 445 -1.04 20.06 22.58
CA VAL A 445 -1.18 21.13 23.58
C VAL A 445 0.04 21.26 24.50
N ILE A 446 0.95 20.29 24.55
CA ILE A 446 2.14 20.33 25.44
C ILE A 446 3.27 21.25 24.95
N HIS A 447 3.02 22.06 23.92
CA HIS A 447 3.96 23.09 23.49
C HIS A 447 3.80 24.37 24.33
N CYS A 448 4.91 25.07 24.56
CA CYS A 448 4.89 26.36 25.23
C CYS A 448 4.16 27.39 24.37
N ARG A 449 3.12 28.05 24.88
CA ARG A 449 2.37 29.07 24.12
C ARG A 449 3.18 30.34 23.81
N CYS A 450 4.29 30.56 24.51
CA CYS A 450 5.15 31.74 24.33
C CYS A 450 6.27 31.53 23.29
N CYS A 451 6.93 30.37 23.29
CA CYS A 451 8.09 30.12 22.43
C CYS A 451 7.96 28.86 21.55
N SER A 452 6.80 28.20 21.59
CA SER A 452 6.48 26.97 20.85
C SER A 452 7.36 25.75 21.16
N SER A 453 8.37 25.86 22.03
CA SER A 453 9.18 24.71 22.44
C SER A 453 8.31 23.65 23.10
N LEU A 454 8.57 22.38 22.77
CA LEU A 454 8.02 21.23 23.48
C LEU A 454 8.33 21.35 24.98
N MET A 455 7.30 21.33 25.82
CA MET A 455 7.51 21.38 27.27
C MET A 455 7.94 20.00 27.78
N ILE A 456 8.94 19.99 28.64
CA ILE A 456 9.54 18.77 29.17
C ILE A 456 8.76 18.36 30.42
N PRO A 457 8.37 17.08 30.55
CA PRO A 457 7.78 16.58 31.79
C PRO A 457 8.76 16.66 32.96
N ASP A 458 8.25 16.87 34.18
CA ASP A 458 9.08 16.78 35.38
C ASP A 458 9.40 15.30 35.68
N LEU A 459 10.54 14.81 35.17
CA LEU A 459 11.02 13.42 35.32
C LEU A 459 11.68 13.13 36.68
N ARG A 460 11.63 14.07 37.63
CA ARG A 460 12.19 13.84 38.97
C ARG A 460 11.27 12.86 39.70
N TYR A 461 11.80 11.73 40.18
CA TYR A 461 11.36 10.83 41.28
C TYR A 461 11.50 9.32 40.97
N ALA A 462 11.88 8.55 42.01
CA ALA A 462 12.26 7.12 42.05
C ALA A 462 13.51 6.75 41.21
N ARG A 463 14.30 5.76 41.65
CA ARG A 463 15.37 5.12 40.86
C ARG A 463 15.02 3.65 40.76
N VAL A 464 14.96 3.13 39.54
CA VAL A 464 14.72 1.71 39.27
C VAL A 464 16.03 1.13 38.76
N GLU A 465 16.54 0.11 39.46
CA GLU A 465 17.61 -0.73 38.93
C GLU A 465 17.01 -1.67 37.87
N TYR A 466 17.66 -1.77 36.72
CA TYR A 466 17.19 -2.58 35.60
C TYR A 466 18.34 -3.22 34.81
N MET A 467 18.01 -4.24 34.03
CA MET A 467 18.94 -4.89 33.10
C MET A 467 18.75 -4.32 31.70
N ALA A 468 19.83 -3.87 31.08
CA ALA A 468 19.87 -3.37 29.70
C ALA A 468 20.72 -4.29 28.82
N VAL A 469 20.43 -4.33 27.51
CA VAL A 469 21.27 -5.02 26.52
C VAL A 469 22.22 -4.00 25.89
N GLU A 470 23.52 -4.14 26.13
CA GLU A 470 24.57 -3.33 25.48
C GLU A 470 25.58 -4.24 24.77
N ASN A 471 25.85 -3.96 23.49
CA ASN A 471 26.74 -4.78 22.67
C ASN A 471 26.41 -6.28 22.71
N GLY A 472 25.11 -6.62 22.78
CA GLY A 472 24.62 -8.00 22.89
C GLY A 472 24.82 -8.67 24.27
N LYS A 473 25.17 -7.92 25.32
CA LYS A 473 25.35 -8.42 26.69
C LYS A 473 24.42 -7.73 27.67
N LEU A 474 24.01 -8.45 28.71
CA LEU A 474 23.20 -7.90 29.81
C LEU A 474 24.08 -7.11 30.78
N VAL A 475 23.72 -5.85 31.03
CA VAL A 475 24.41 -4.93 31.93
C VAL A 475 23.41 -4.34 32.90
N LYS A 476 23.76 -4.25 34.19
CA LYS A 476 22.92 -3.63 35.23
C LYS A 476 23.05 -2.10 35.17
N LYS A 477 21.92 -1.39 35.21
CA LYS A 477 21.83 0.07 35.17
C LYS A 477 20.80 0.61 36.17
N ASP A 478 20.83 1.91 36.41
CA ASP A 478 19.83 2.63 37.20
C ASP A 478 19.28 3.83 36.42
N MET A 479 17.96 4.04 36.48
CA MET A 479 17.28 5.17 35.82
C MET A 479 16.15 5.70 36.70
N ALA A 480 15.79 6.98 36.54
CA ALA A 480 14.58 7.53 37.13
C ALA A 480 13.35 7.29 36.22
N PRO A 481 12.34 6.51 36.65
CA PRO A 481 11.17 6.20 35.83
C PRO A 481 10.18 7.37 35.74
N ALA A 482 9.47 7.48 34.62
CA ALA A 482 8.56 8.58 34.33
C ALA A 482 7.10 8.24 34.68
N TYR A 483 6.66 8.38 35.94
CA TYR A 483 5.23 8.15 36.31
C TYR A 483 4.41 9.43 36.55
N ARG A 484 3.16 9.39 36.07
CA ARG A 484 2.11 10.46 36.13
C ARG A 484 2.65 11.85 35.77
N LEU A 485 3.27 11.91 34.60
CA LEU A 485 3.67 13.17 33.95
C LEU A 485 2.42 13.97 33.62
N THR A 486 2.06 14.81 34.57
CA THR A 486 0.93 15.72 34.46
C THR A 486 1.39 17.15 34.54
N VAL A 487 2.65 17.40 34.93
CA VAL A 487 3.23 18.74 35.03
C VAL A 487 4.38 18.86 34.03
N PHE A 488 4.29 19.87 33.16
CA PHE A 488 5.24 20.12 32.07
C PHE A 488 5.85 21.51 32.23
N LYS A 489 7.11 21.66 31.83
CA LYS A 489 7.88 22.91 31.99
C LYS A 489 8.52 23.31 30.68
N CYS A 490 8.51 24.61 30.37
CA CYS A 490 9.25 25.13 29.23
C CYS A 490 10.77 25.00 29.47
N PRO A 491 11.52 24.38 28.54
CA PRO A 491 12.97 24.24 28.68
C PRO A 491 13.77 25.46 28.21
N ASN A 492 13.14 26.38 27.47
CA ASN A 492 13.82 27.53 26.86
C ASN A 492 14.18 28.58 27.94
N PRO A 493 15.48 28.83 28.22
CA PRO A 493 15.90 29.78 29.25
C PRO A 493 15.53 31.24 28.94
N ASN A 494 15.27 31.57 27.67
CA ASN A 494 14.88 32.91 27.24
C ASN A 494 13.35 33.11 27.22
N CYS A 495 12.58 32.10 27.59
CA CYS A 495 11.13 32.16 27.61
C CYS A 495 10.61 32.67 28.96
N VAL A 496 9.59 33.52 28.96
CA VAL A 496 8.93 33.97 30.19
C VAL A 496 8.26 32.83 30.97
N GLU A 497 8.02 31.71 30.30
CA GLU A 497 7.46 30.47 30.87
C GLU A 497 8.55 29.47 31.32
N PHE A 498 9.84 29.85 31.28
CA PHE A 498 10.95 28.99 31.67
C PHE A 498 10.73 28.37 33.05
N ARG A 499 10.79 27.04 33.12
CA ARG A 499 10.60 26.24 34.36
C ARG A 499 9.26 26.41 35.09
N LYS A 500 8.31 27.20 34.59
CA LYS A 500 6.95 27.26 35.14
C LYS A 500 6.22 25.94 34.85
N GLY A 501 5.69 25.32 35.90
CA GLY A 501 5.00 24.02 35.81
C GLY A 501 3.53 24.18 35.44
N HIS A 502 3.14 23.58 34.31
CA HIS A 502 1.76 23.57 33.81
C HIS A 502 1.16 22.19 33.93
N TYR A 503 0.00 22.07 34.57
CA TYR A 503 -0.73 20.82 34.67
C TYR A 503 -1.50 20.55 33.37
N ILE A 504 -1.23 19.44 32.70
CA ILE A 504 -1.91 19.01 31.48
C ILE A 504 -2.31 17.54 31.65
N ASN A 505 -3.61 17.29 31.82
CA ASN A 505 -4.14 15.92 31.96
C ASN A 505 -5.53 15.72 31.35
N HIS A 506 -5.99 14.50 31.11
CA HIS A 506 -7.39 14.27 30.71
C HIS A 506 -8.30 14.48 31.91
N CYS A 507 -9.53 14.90 31.61
CA CYS A 507 -10.59 14.86 32.58
C CYS A 507 -10.90 13.42 32.98
N MET A 508 -11.06 13.21 34.29
CA MET A 508 -11.52 11.94 34.87
C MET A 508 -13.07 11.87 34.98
N GLY A 509 -13.77 12.88 34.42
CA GLY A 509 -15.22 12.96 34.44
C GLY A 509 -15.85 11.91 33.54
N GLN A 510 -16.92 11.28 34.01
CA GLN A 510 -17.59 10.21 33.26
C GLN A 510 -18.01 10.68 31.85
N GLY A 511 -17.47 10.03 30.82
CA GLY A 511 -17.75 10.38 29.42
C GLY A 511 -17.20 11.72 28.97
N CYS A 512 -16.28 12.33 29.71
CA CYS A 512 -15.52 13.50 29.31
C CYS A 512 -14.09 13.09 28.97
N TYR A 513 -13.65 13.39 27.76
CA TYR A 513 -12.31 13.08 27.26
C TYR A 513 -11.47 14.33 27.02
N ASP A 514 -11.94 15.49 27.47
CA ASP A 514 -11.27 16.75 27.23
C ASP A 514 -10.04 16.91 28.11
N ILE A 515 -9.10 17.71 27.62
CA ILE A 515 -7.84 18.01 28.29
C ILE A 515 -8.07 19.15 29.28
N ILE A 516 -7.69 18.91 30.53
CA ILE A 516 -7.48 19.93 31.54
C ILE A 516 -6.07 20.47 31.37
N ASP A 517 -5.98 21.74 30.98
CA ASP A 517 -4.74 22.51 30.91
C ASP A 517 -4.81 23.64 31.94
N SER A 518 -3.88 23.71 32.88
CA SER A 518 -3.90 24.72 33.95
C SER A 518 -3.70 26.15 33.44
N ARG A 519 -3.26 26.33 32.19
CA ARG A 519 -3.18 27.62 31.52
C ARG A 519 -4.58 28.15 31.16
N ASP A 520 -5.54 27.25 31.01
CA ASP A 520 -6.94 27.58 30.76
C ASP A 520 -7.78 27.46 32.03
N SER A 521 -7.63 26.38 32.80
CA SER A 521 -8.36 26.14 34.05
C SER A 521 -7.40 26.10 35.24
N SER A 522 -7.17 27.25 35.86
CA SER A 522 -6.22 27.36 36.99
C SER A 522 -6.84 26.98 38.34
N LEU A 523 -8.17 26.91 38.44
CA LEU A 523 -8.85 26.70 39.71
C LEU A 523 -8.87 25.22 40.12
N LYS A 524 -8.60 24.99 41.40
CA LYS A 524 -8.66 23.68 42.03
C LYS A 524 -9.83 23.62 43.00
N CYS A 525 -10.46 22.46 43.11
CA CYS A 525 -11.37 22.18 44.20
C CYS A 525 -10.60 22.05 45.53
N ASP A 526 -11.33 21.99 46.65
CA ASP A 526 -10.74 21.85 47.99
C ASP A 526 -9.85 20.59 48.15
N ALA A 527 -10.11 19.53 47.38
CA ALA A 527 -9.30 18.32 47.28
C ALA A 527 -8.04 18.48 46.39
N GLY A 528 -7.71 19.70 45.95
CA GLY A 528 -6.52 20.02 45.18
C GLY A 528 -6.54 19.57 43.72
N ARG A 529 -7.71 19.18 43.17
CA ARG A 529 -7.86 18.76 41.77
C ARG A 529 -8.37 19.90 40.90
N TYR A 530 -7.78 20.07 39.73
CA TYR A 530 -8.26 21.04 38.74
C TYR A 530 -9.68 20.71 38.28
N ILE A 531 -10.50 21.74 38.09
CA ILE A 531 -11.88 21.62 37.66
C ILE A 531 -11.91 21.65 36.13
N CYS A 532 -12.49 20.61 35.51
CA CYS A 532 -12.59 20.54 34.05
C CYS A 532 -13.55 21.61 33.52
N ARG A 533 -13.12 22.40 32.53
CA ARG A 533 -13.99 23.42 31.93
C ARG A 533 -15.15 22.83 31.14
N SER A 534 -14.96 21.71 30.46
CA SER A 534 -15.99 21.14 29.58
C SER A 534 -17.08 20.36 30.32
N CYS A 535 -16.75 19.75 31.46
CA CYS A 535 -17.71 18.91 32.18
C CYS A 535 -17.80 19.18 33.67
N ALA A 536 -17.08 20.17 34.18
CA ALA A 536 -17.10 20.60 35.58
C ALA A 536 -16.72 19.54 36.64
N SER A 537 -16.17 18.41 36.22
CA SER A 537 -15.65 17.39 37.14
C SER A 537 -14.30 17.77 37.72
N CYS A 538 -14.06 17.36 38.97
CA CYS A 538 -12.75 17.49 39.63
C CYS A 538 -12.34 16.23 40.41
N CYS A 539 -13.18 15.71 41.31
CA CYS A 539 -12.90 14.52 42.12
C CYS A 539 -14.17 13.69 42.43
N GLY A 540 -13.99 12.47 42.93
CA GLY A 540 -15.08 11.54 43.24
C GLY A 540 -16.00 12.00 44.37
N ASP A 541 -15.47 12.73 45.36
CA ASP A 541 -16.28 13.24 46.48
C ASP A 541 -17.23 14.34 46.02
N HIS A 542 -16.74 15.28 45.21
CA HIS A 542 -17.59 16.29 44.58
C HIS A 542 -18.55 15.72 43.56
N ALA A 543 -18.23 14.61 42.90
CA ALA A 543 -19.22 13.95 42.05
C ALA A 543 -20.45 13.46 42.84
N LYS A 544 -20.31 13.21 44.16
CA LYS A 544 -21.42 12.86 45.05
C LYS A 544 -22.13 14.09 45.62
N SER A 545 -21.37 15.08 46.13
CA SER A 545 -21.95 16.27 46.78
C SER A 545 -22.48 17.32 45.79
N ASN A 546 -21.87 17.41 44.60
CA ASN A 546 -22.23 18.32 43.52
C ASN A 546 -22.31 17.55 42.19
N PRO A 547 -23.40 16.79 41.92
CA PRO A 547 -23.49 15.90 40.76
C PRO A 547 -23.29 16.60 39.40
N ILE A 548 -23.70 17.88 39.31
CA ILE A 548 -23.53 18.74 38.11
C ILE A 548 -22.09 19.25 37.97
N GLY A 549 -21.29 19.24 39.04
CA GLY A 549 -19.92 19.73 39.06
C GLY A 549 -19.76 21.12 39.67
N LEU A 550 -18.53 21.60 39.67
CA LEU A 550 -18.14 22.90 40.20
C LEU A 550 -17.75 23.84 39.07
N CYS A 551 -17.97 25.14 39.26
CA CYS A 551 -17.56 26.16 38.31
C CYS A 551 -16.02 26.21 38.22
N PRO A 552 -15.42 26.13 37.02
CA PRO A 552 -13.97 26.23 36.86
C PRO A 552 -13.41 27.63 37.12
N ASP A 553 -14.27 28.66 37.15
CA ASP A 553 -13.84 30.05 37.33
C ASP A 553 -13.98 30.55 38.79
N CYS A 554 -14.91 30.00 39.58
CA CYS A 554 -15.10 30.40 40.99
C CYS A 554 -15.36 29.26 42.00
N ALA A 555 -15.33 27.99 41.56
CA ALA A 555 -15.58 26.78 42.37
C ALA A 555 -16.98 26.68 42.99
N ALA A 556 -17.88 27.64 42.74
CA ALA A 556 -19.27 27.54 43.16
C ALA A 556 -19.97 26.35 42.47
N PRO A 557 -20.96 25.71 43.12
CA PRO A 557 -21.74 24.64 42.49
C PRO A 557 -22.38 25.08 41.17
N LEU A 558 -22.47 24.17 40.21
CA LEU A 558 -23.17 24.43 38.95
C LEU A 558 -24.62 23.99 39.01
N LYS A 559 -25.45 24.68 38.23
CA LYS A 559 -26.88 24.41 38.08
C LYS A 559 -27.16 23.97 36.64
N LEU A 560 -27.86 22.85 36.50
CA LEU A 560 -28.31 22.34 35.20
C LEU A 560 -29.73 22.86 34.92
N TYR A 561 -29.93 23.36 33.70
CA TYR A 561 -31.20 23.88 33.21
C TYR A 561 -31.66 23.09 31.99
N GLU A 562 -32.96 23.03 31.78
CA GLU A 562 -33.58 22.43 30.60
C GLU A 562 -34.44 23.50 29.91
N SER A 563 -34.18 23.70 28.61
CA SER A 563 -34.90 24.64 27.76
C SER A 563 -36.18 24.02 27.20
N LYS A 564 -37.00 24.83 26.53
CA LYS A 564 -38.20 24.35 25.82
C LYS A 564 -37.91 23.78 24.43
N THR A 565 -36.72 24.00 23.90
CA THR A 565 -36.36 23.55 22.56
C THR A 565 -36.15 22.03 22.57
N TYR A 566 -36.97 21.33 21.78
CA TYR A 566 -36.92 19.88 21.66
C TYR A 566 -36.07 19.47 20.46
N ASP A 567 -35.05 18.65 20.71
CA ASP A 567 -34.25 18.02 19.66
C ASP A 567 -34.93 16.70 19.26
N ALA A 568 -35.63 16.74 18.13
CA ALA A 568 -36.35 15.58 17.59
C ALA A 568 -35.40 14.43 17.18
N LEU A 569 -34.16 14.74 16.76
CA LEU A 569 -33.17 13.73 16.38
C LEU A 569 -32.63 13.00 17.60
N ARG A 570 -32.44 13.70 18.72
CA ARG A 570 -31.92 13.14 19.98
C ARG A 570 -33.00 12.75 20.98
N ASN A 571 -34.27 12.95 20.62
CA ASN A 571 -35.46 12.65 21.41
C ASN A 571 -35.40 13.22 22.85
N ARG A 572 -34.96 14.47 22.99
CA ARG A 572 -34.74 15.13 24.29
C ARG A 572 -34.78 16.66 24.19
N TYR A 573 -35.04 17.34 25.32
CA TYR A 573 -34.92 18.79 25.41
C TYR A 573 -33.46 19.25 25.51
N ASN A 574 -33.17 20.42 24.95
CA ASN A 574 -31.86 21.05 25.06
C ASN A 574 -31.60 21.47 26.52
N ARG A 575 -30.39 21.24 27.00
CA ARG A 575 -29.95 21.55 28.37
C ARG A 575 -28.77 22.50 28.34
N PHE A 576 -28.54 23.25 29.40
CA PHE A 576 -27.34 24.07 29.56
C PHE A 576 -26.98 24.15 31.05
N VAL A 577 -25.73 24.47 31.34
CA VAL A 577 -25.22 24.54 32.72
C VAL A 577 -24.77 25.96 33.02
N LYS A 578 -25.16 26.52 34.16
CA LYS A 578 -24.74 27.86 34.60
C LYS A 578 -24.17 27.85 36.01
N CYS A 579 -23.21 28.72 36.29
CA CYS A 579 -22.74 28.98 37.64
C CYS A 579 -23.87 29.38 38.60
N SER A 580 -23.84 28.87 39.83
CA SER A 580 -24.78 29.29 40.88
C SER A 580 -24.45 30.65 41.49
N ASP A 581 -23.20 31.12 41.34
CA ASP A 581 -22.78 32.46 41.74
C ASP A 581 -23.17 33.48 40.67
N ASN A 582 -23.99 34.46 41.05
CA ASN A 582 -24.48 35.50 40.17
C ASN A 582 -23.37 36.43 39.64
N ASN A 583 -22.21 36.45 40.30
CA ASN A 583 -21.06 37.24 39.87
C ASN A 583 -20.16 36.51 38.85
N CYS A 584 -20.47 35.25 38.54
CA CYS A 584 -19.72 34.44 37.61
C CYS A 584 -20.56 34.13 36.36
N SER A 585 -20.05 34.48 35.19
CA SER A 585 -20.74 34.31 33.90
C SER A 585 -20.49 32.95 33.23
N PHE A 586 -19.87 31.99 33.93
CA PHE A 586 -19.54 30.69 33.37
C PHE A 586 -20.80 29.90 33.02
N THR A 587 -20.85 29.45 31.76
CA THR A 587 -21.94 28.65 31.18
C THR A 587 -21.36 27.55 30.29
N ILE A 588 -22.00 26.38 30.25
CA ILE A 588 -21.77 25.35 29.23
C ILE A 588 -23.05 25.25 28.40
N GLU A 589 -22.92 25.61 27.12
CA GLU A 589 -24.04 25.67 26.18
C GLU A 589 -24.50 24.27 25.75
N SER A 590 -25.71 24.19 25.18
CA SER A 590 -26.34 22.93 24.80
C SER A 590 -25.52 22.08 23.84
N ASP A 591 -24.82 22.71 22.90
CA ASP A 591 -24.00 22.02 21.90
C ASP A 591 -22.70 21.45 22.48
N ASP A 592 -22.25 22.00 23.62
CA ASP A 592 -21.01 21.63 24.30
C ASP A 592 -21.24 20.65 25.48
N LEU A 593 -22.49 20.30 25.78
CA LEU A 593 -22.79 19.37 26.88
C LEU A 593 -22.35 17.93 26.58
N VAL A 594 -21.40 17.46 27.37
CA VAL A 594 -21.00 16.05 27.40
C VAL A 594 -22.10 15.13 27.98
N ARG A 595 -22.01 13.83 27.68
CA ARG A 595 -23.02 12.81 28.01
C ARG A 595 -23.44 12.76 29.49
N ARG A 596 -22.54 13.11 30.42
CA ARG A 596 -22.85 13.07 31.86
C ARG A 596 -24.05 13.92 32.27
N PHE A 597 -24.30 15.05 31.61
CA PHE A 597 -25.38 15.99 31.96
C PHE A 597 -26.78 15.44 31.58
N TYR A 598 -26.80 14.27 30.94
CA TYR A 598 -28.01 13.53 30.61
C TYR A 598 -28.17 12.25 31.43
N LEU A 599 -27.28 11.99 32.40
CA LEU A 599 -27.42 10.86 33.32
C LEU A 599 -28.57 11.12 34.31
N PRO A 600 -29.24 10.05 34.80
CA PRO A 600 -30.30 10.18 35.80
C PRO A 600 -29.86 10.90 37.09
N SER A 601 -28.56 10.85 37.42
CA SER A 601 -27.98 11.53 38.58
C SER A 601 -27.90 13.06 38.41
N CYS A 602 -28.12 13.59 37.21
CA CYS A 602 -28.06 15.02 36.90
C CYS A 602 -29.48 15.54 36.60
N GLY A 603 -30.22 15.93 37.64
CA GLY A 603 -31.56 16.51 37.52
C GLY A 603 -31.53 18.02 37.25
N PRO A 604 -32.21 18.54 36.21
CA PRO A 604 -32.31 19.98 35.97
C PRO A 604 -33.19 20.66 37.03
N LEU A 605 -32.87 21.90 37.41
CA LEU A 605 -33.50 22.64 38.51
C LEU A 605 -34.87 23.28 38.18
N ASN A 606 -35.54 22.84 37.10
CA ASN A 606 -36.85 23.24 36.54
C ASN A 606 -36.77 23.81 35.10
N ARG A 607 -37.79 23.52 34.28
CA ARG A 607 -37.99 24.05 32.92
C ARG A 607 -38.09 25.57 32.96
N GLN A 608 -37.08 26.29 32.49
CA GLN A 608 -37.19 27.75 32.43
C GLN A 608 -38.10 28.16 31.27
N HIS A 609 -39.14 28.93 31.59
CA HIS A 609 -39.88 29.75 30.64
C HIS A 609 -39.04 30.99 30.35
N GLN A 610 -38.23 30.94 29.29
CA GLN A 610 -37.86 32.11 28.52
C GLN A 610 -37.56 31.68 27.10
#